data_AF-A0A6D1A6W0-F1
#
_entry.id   AF-A0A6D1A6W0-F1
#
_cell.length_a   1.000
_cell.length_b   1.000
_cell.length_c   1.000
_cell.angle_alpha   90.00
_cell.angle_beta   90.00
_cell.angle_gamma   90.00
#
_symmetry.space_group_name_H-M   'P 1'
#
loop_
_entity.id
_entity.type
_entity.pdbx_description
1 polymer ?
#
loop_
_entity_poly.entity_id
_entity_poly.type
_entity_poly.pdbx_seq_one_letter_code
_entity_poly.pdbx_strand_id
1 'polypeptide(L)' 'MSIKNPSVKFIIFVLMICTFSIGYTEYAVMGILTSIANDFHIQVSSAGLLVTAYAASVCLTG' A
#
# COMPACT_ATOMS: atom_id res chain seq x y z
N MET A 1 -14.53 31.53 10.91
CA MET A 1 -13.69 30.32 11.06
C MET A 1 -12.37 30.58 10.34
N SER A 2 -11.31 30.99 11.06
CA SER A 2 -10.02 31.34 10.42
C SER A 2 -9.16 30.07 10.32
N ILE A 3 -8.96 29.57 9.10
CA ILE A 3 -8.08 28.43 8.82
C ILE A 3 -6.65 28.88 9.15
N LYS A 4 -6.13 28.47 10.30
CA LYS A 4 -4.74 28.70 10.69
C LYS A 4 -3.87 27.94 9.69
N ASN A 5 -3.07 28.66 8.90
CA ASN A 5 -2.19 28.04 7.91
C ASN A 5 -1.22 27.08 8.63
N PRO A 6 -1.31 25.75 8.41
CA PRO A 6 -0.44 24.81 9.09
C PRO A 6 1.01 25.05 8.69
N SER A 7 1.93 24.87 9.65
CA SER A 7 3.36 24.97 9.37
C SER A 7 3.76 23.92 8.33
N VAL A 8 4.54 24.30 7.32
CA VAL A 8 5.04 23.39 6.27
C VAL A 8 5.72 22.15 6.89
N LYS A 9 6.42 22.32 8.03
CA LYS A 9 7.03 21.21 8.77
C LYS A 9 6.00 20.19 9.25
N PHE A 10 4.84 20.65 9.72
CA PHE A 10 3.76 19.78 10.15
C PHE A 10 3.11 19.05 8.97
N ILE A 11 2.93 19.73 7.84
CA ILE A 11 2.39 19.12 6.61
C ILE A 11 3.30 18.00 6.12
N ILE A 12 4.62 18.24 6.04
CA ILE A 12 5.60 17.23 5.60
C ILE A 12 5.64 16.06 6.58
N PHE A 13 5.51 16.30 7.88
CA PHE A 13 5.45 15.23 8.88
C PHE A 13 4.23 14.33 8.67
N VAL A 14 3.05 14.91 8.44
CA VAL A 14 1.83 14.15 8.15
C VAL A 14 1.99 13.36 6.84
N LEU A 15 2.51 14.01 5.78
CA LEU A 15 2.76 13.33 4.49
C LEU A 15 3.77 12.19 4.63
N MET A 16 4.83 12.37 5.42
CA MET A 16 5.82 11.31 5.70
C MET A 16 5.14 10.10 6.34
N ILE A 17 4.30 10.31 7.35
CA ILE A 17 3.56 9.22 8.00
C ILE A 17 2.62 8.55 7.00
N CYS A 18 1.86 9.31 6.21
CA CYS A 18 0.96 8.75 5.21
C CYS A 18 1.70 7.86 4.20
N THR A 19 2.77 8.39 3.57
CA THR A 19 3.57 7.63 2.60
C THR A 19 4.24 6.41 3.24
N PHE A 20 4.73 6.55 4.47
CA PHE A 20 5.30 5.43 5.23
C PHE A 20 4.27 4.34 5.50
N SER A 21 3.06 4.70 5.97
CA SER A 21 1.99 3.74 6.24
C SER A 21 1.55 3.00 4.98
N ILE A 22 1.41 3.69 3.85
CA ILE A 22 1.08 3.08 2.56
C ILE A 22 2.15 2.04 2.18
N GLY A 23 3.43 2.45 2.17
CA GLY A 23 4.53 1.53 1.86
C GLY A 23 4.57 0.33 2.83
N TYR A 24 4.42 0.57 4.14
CA TYR A 24 4.41 -0.49 5.14
C TYR A 24 3.32 -1.54 4.87
N THR A 25 2.10 -1.11 4.54
CA THR A 25 1.00 -2.05 4.24
C THR A 25 1.28 -2.90 3.00
N GLU A 26 1.88 -2.33 1.95
CA GLU A 26 2.19 -3.06 0.73
C GLU A 26 3.30 -4.10 0.94
N TYR A 27 4.38 -3.70 1.62
CA TYR A 27 5.49 -4.60 1.93
C TYR A 27 5.10 -5.71 2.91
N ALA A 28 4.24 -5.42 3.89
CA ALA A 28 3.72 -6.42 4.82
C ALA A 28 2.92 -7.50 4.08
N VAL A 29 2.07 -7.12 3.13
CA VAL A 29 1.25 -8.07 2.33
C VAL A 29 2.13 -8.96 1.45
N MET A 30 3.17 -8.42 0.82
CA MET A 30 4.11 -9.23 0.03
C MET A 30 4.81 -10.30 0.88
N GLY A 31 5.11 -10.01 2.14
CA GLY A 31 5.75 -10.96 3.07
C GLY A 31 4.86 -12.15 3.46
N ILE A 32 3.53 -11.97 3.46
CA ILE A 32 2.57 -13.02 3.77
C ILE A 32 1.91 -13.64 2.53
N LEU A 33 2.27 -13.18 1.32
CA LEU A 33 1.64 -13.62 0.08
C LEU A 33 1.75 -15.14 -0.14
N THR A 34 2.88 -15.73 0.20
CA THR A 34 3.12 -17.18 0.14
C THR A 34 2.25 -17.94 1.15
N SER A 35 2.07 -17.40 2.36
CA SER A 35 1.16 -17.96 3.36
C SER A 35 -0.29 -17.90 2.88
N ILE A 36 -0.73 -16.77 2.32
CA ILE A 36 -2.08 -16.61 1.74
C ILE A 36 -2.31 -17.64 0.63
N ALA A 37 -1.32 -17.82 -0.27
CA ALA A 37 -1.41 -18.80 -1.34
C ALA A 37 -1.55 -20.23 -0.80
N ASN A 38 -0.81 -20.56 0.27
CA ASN A 38 -0.85 -21.85 0.92
C ASN A 38 -2.21 -22.10 1.63
N ASP A 39 -2.72 -21.10 2.35
CA ASP A 39 -4.02 -21.18 3.04
C ASP A 39 -5.20 -21.36 2.08
N PHE A 40 -5.11 -20.77 0.88
CA PHE A 40 -6.10 -20.93 -0.19
C PHE A 40 -5.84 -22.14 -1.10
N HIS A 41 -4.78 -22.93 -0.86
CA HIS A 41 -4.35 -24.05 -1.71
C HIS A 41 -4.18 -23.67 -3.20
N ILE A 42 -3.77 -22.43 -3.48
CA ILE A 42 -3.52 -21.93 -4.84
C ILE A 42 -2.02 -21.82 -5.11
N GLN A 43 -1.65 -21.83 -6.40
CA GLN A 43 -0.26 -21.57 -6.78
C GLN A 43 0.12 -20.12 -6.46
N VAL A 44 1.34 -19.92 -5.95
CA VAL A 44 1.91 -18.59 -5.65
C VAL A 44 1.88 -17.67 -6.90
N SER A 45 2.02 -18.24 -8.09
CA SER A 45 1.90 -17.52 -9.37
C SER A 45 0.51 -16.90 -9.58
N SER A 46 -0.56 -17.58 -9.17
CA SER A 46 -1.93 -17.07 -9.27
C SER A 46 -2.19 -15.93 -8.28
N ALA A 47 -1.67 -16.05 -7.05
CA ALA A 47 -1.69 -14.97 -6.08
C ALA A 47 -0.87 -13.75 -6.56
N GLY A 48 0.30 -13.98 -7.16
CA GLY A 48 1.11 -12.92 -7.76
C GLY A 48 0.43 -12.22 -8.95
N LEU A 49 -0.37 -12.95 -9.73
CA LEU A 49 -1.16 -12.36 -10.82
C LEU A 49 -2.21 -11.37 -10.28
N LEU A 50 -2.88 -11.69 -9.17
CA LEU A 50 -3.79 -10.78 -8.49
C LEU A 50 -3.09 -9.51 -8.01
N VAL A 51 -1.89 -9.64 -7.43
CA VAL A 51 -1.07 -8.49 -7.02
C VAL A 51 -0.68 -7.63 -8.23
N THR A 52 -0.37 -8.25 -9.36
CA THR A 52 -0.03 -7.54 -10.61
C THR A 52 -1.24 -6.78 -11.16
N ALA A 53 -2.43 -7.39 -11.15
CA ALA A 53 -3.68 -6.75 -11.56
C ALA A 53 -4.05 -5.57 -10.64
N TYR A 54 -3.82 -5.70 -9.33
CA TYR A 54 -3.96 -4.59 -8.38
C TYR A 54 -2.99 -3.45 -8.70
N ALA A 55 -1.69 -3.74 -8.87
CA ALA A 55 -0.69 -2.73 -9.20
C ALA A 55 -1.03 -2.01 -10.52
N ALA A 56 -1.47 -2.74 -11.54
CA ALA A 56 -1.93 -2.14 -12.80
C ALA A 56 -3.14 -1.21 -12.59
N SER A 57 -4.10 -1.60 -11.75
CA SER A 57 -5.28 -0.78 -11.42
C SER A 57 -4.89 0.52 -10.72
N VAL A 58 -3.95 0.44 -9.77
CA VAL A 58 -3.40 1.61 -9.06
C VAL A 58 -2.65 2.51 -10.04
N CYS A 59 -1.80 1.96 -10.91
CA CYS A 59 -1.07 2.74 -11.91
C CYS A 59 -1.98 3.47 -12.92
N LEU A 60 -3.15 2.92 -13.22
CA LEU A 60 -4.11 3.52 -14.15
C LEU A 60 -5.01 4.57 -13.50
N THR A 61 -5.25 4.48 -12.19
CA THR A 61 -6.23 5.30 -11.47
C THR A 61 -5.57 6.35 -10.57
N GLY A 62 -4.37 6.07 -10.07
CA GLY A 62 -3.59 6.92 -9.16
C GLY A 62 -2.83 8.04 -9.83
#